data_AF-A0A927TDY2-F1
#
_entry.id   AF-A0A927TDY2-F1
#
_cell.length_a   1.000
_cell.length_b   1.000
_cell.length_c   1.000
_cell.angle_alpha   90.00
_cell.angle_beta   90.00
_cell.angle_gamma   90.00
#
_symmetry.space_group_name_H-M   'P 1'
#
loop_
_entity.id
_entity.type
_entity.pdbx_description
1 polymer ?
#
loop_
_entity_poly.entity_id
_entity_poly.type
_entity_poly.pdbx_seq_one_letter_code
_entity_poly.pdbx_strand_id
1 'polypeptide(L)'
;MTKAEVLKREILKQYRSVRQFSLDMGIPYSTLVTALERGIDGMAYGTVIKMCDKLNLNPVDFQPLDENAPLGNKLIENRVMLSYTKLNQEGRDKVLDLMEDFAQIDKYKNKGKKK
;
A
#
# COMPACT_ATOMS: atom_id res chain seq x y z
N MET A 1 2.17 16.17 4.17
CA MET A 1 0.85 15.57 3.89
C MET A 1 0.73 14.28 4.67
N THR A 2 -0.39 14.05 5.35
CA THR A 2 -0.68 12.79 6.03
C THR A 2 -1.25 11.75 5.04
N LYS A 3 -1.19 10.46 5.37
CA LYS A 3 -1.77 9.38 4.52
C LYS A 3 -3.26 9.62 4.22
N ALA A 4 -3.98 10.11 5.22
CA ALA A 4 -5.40 10.46 5.12
C ALA A 4 -5.65 11.63 4.15
N GLU A 5 -4.79 12.66 4.16
CA GLU A 5 -4.87 13.77 3.21
C GLU A 5 -4.63 13.32 1.78
N VAL A 6 -3.69 12.41 1.56
CA VAL A 6 -3.41 11.84 0.22
C VAL A 6 -4.61 11.07 -0.30
N LEU A 7 -5.17 10.16 0.52
CA LEU A 7 -6.41 9.45 0.18
C LEU A 7 -7.55 10.41 -0.13
N LYS A 8 -7.79 11.41 0.73
CA LYS A 8 -8.85 12.40 0.53
C LYS A 8 -8.68 13.15 -0.80
N ARG A 9 -7.45 13.55 -1.13
CA ARG A 9 -7.14 14.23 -2.39
C ARG A 9 -7.42 13.34 -3.60
N GLU A 10 -6.96 12.09 -3.59
CA GLU A 10 -7.19 11.18 -4.72
C GLU A 10 -8.67 10.77 -4.87
N ILE A 11 -9.39 10.59 -3.76
CA ILE A 11 -10.84 10.36 -3.76
C ILE A 11 -11.56 11.53 -4.44
N LEU A 12 -11.24 12.76 -4.06
CA LEU A 12 -11.84 13.95 -4.66
C LEU A 12 -11.45 14.13 -6.12
N LYS A 13 -10.22 13.76 -6.51
CA LYS A 13 -9.75 13.82 -7.89
C LYS A 13 -10.48 12.83 -8.80
N GLN A 14 -10.66 11.58 -8.36
CA GLN A 14 -11.23 10.51 -9.20
C GLN A 14 -12.77 10.44 -9.11
N TYR A 15 -13.35 10.60 -7.91
CA TYR A 15 -14.78 10.39 -7.66
C TYR A 15 -15.56 11.70 -7.45
N ARG A 16 -14.88 12.85 -7.34
CA ARG A 16 -15.45 14.19 -7.05
C ARG A 16 -16.13 14.32 -5.68
N SER A 17 -16.49 13.21 -5.03
CA SER A 17 -17.20 13.17 -3.77
C SER A 17 -16.78 11.96 -2.93
N VAL A 18 -16.49 12.24 -1.65
CA VAL A 18 -16.22 11.19 -0.63
C VAL A 18 -17.44 10.28 -0.45
N ARG A 19 -18.66 10.81 -0.60
CA ARG A 19 -19.89 10.02 -0.50
C ARG A 19 -20.02 9.01 -1.64
N GLN A 20 -19.62 9.39 -2.85
CA GLN A 20 -19.71 8.49 -3.99
C GLN A 20 -18.69 7.36 -3.88
N PHE A 21 -17.48 7.68 -3.41
CA PHE A 21 -16.47 6.67 -3.11
C PHE A 21 -16.87 5.73 -1.96
N SER A 22 -17.52 6.25 -0.91
CA SER A 22 -17.99 5.40 0.20
C SER A 22 -19.04 4.39 -0.26
N LEU A 23 -19.95 4.79 -1.15
CA LEU A 23 -20.96 3.91 -1.74
C LEU A 23 -20.31 2.81 -2.59
N ASP A 24 -19.34 3.16 -3.44
CA ASP A 24 -18.62 2.20 -4.28
C ASP A 24 -17.80 1.19 -3.46
N MET A 25 -17.21 1.64 -2.35
CA MET A 25 -16.47 0.77 -1.44
C MET A 25 -17.35 -0.03 -0.46
N GLY A 26 -18.65 0.26 -0.38
CA GLY A 26 -19.54 -0.34 0.61
C GLY A 26 -19.17 0.03 2.05
N ILE A 27 -18.51 1.17 2.26
CA ILE A 27 -18.11 1.67 3.58
C ILE A 27 -19.11 2.76 4.00
N PRO A 28 -19.61 2.76 5.25
CA PRO A 28 -20.45 3.85 5.73
C PRO A 28 -19.75 5.20 5.61
N TYR A 29 -20.46 6.22 5.10
CA TYR A 29 -19.90 7.55 4.87
C TYR A 29 -19.28 8.16 6.13
N SER A 30 -19.96 8.05 7.28
CA SER A 30 -19.48 8.54 8.58
C SER A 30 -18.16 7.89 9.00
N THR A 31 -18.01 6.58 8.76
CA THR A 31 -16.77 5.84 9.03
C THR A 31 -15.63 6.34 8.16
N LEU A 32 -15.88 6.52 6.86
CA LEU A 32 -14.86 7.01 5.93
C LEU A 32 -14.43 8.44 6.26
N VAL A 33 -15.36 9.35 6.53
CA VAL A 33 -15.05 10.74 6.90
C VAL A 33 -14.23 10.78 8.19
N THR A 34 -14.64 10.03 9.21
CA THR A 34 -13.90 9.97 10.48
C THR A 34 -12.46 9.50 10.27
N ALA A 35 -12.24 8.51 9.40
CA ALA A 35 -10.90 8.02 9.07
C ALA A 35 -10.08 9.04 8.27
N LEU A 36 -10.71 9.80 7.38
CA LEU A 36 -10.04 10.87 6.62
C LEU A 36 -9.71 12.10 7.49
N GLU A 37 -10.43 12.33 8.59
CA GLU A 37 -10.21 13.45 9.52
C GLU A 37 -9.26 13.12 10.66
N ARG A 38 -9.39 11.93 11.27
CA ARG A 38 -8.61 11.52 12.45
C ARG A 38 -7.39 10.66 12.12
N GLY A 39 -7.30 10.18 10.88
CA GLY A 39 -6.25 9.25 10.45
C GLY A 39 -6.81 7.86 10.14
N ILE A 40 -6.13 7.18 9.22
CA ILE A 40 -6.52 5.86 8.69
C ILE A 40 -5.92 4.69 9.47
N ASP A 41 -5.04 4.96 10.44
CA ASP A 41 -4.32 3.91 11.17
C ASP A 41 -5.25 3.08 12.09
N GLY A 42 -6.40 3.65 12.47
CA GLY A 42 -7.46 2.93 13.20
C GLY A 42 -8.43 2.15 12.30
N MET A 43 -8.31 2.27 10.97
CA MET A 43 -9.13 1.51 10.03
C MET A 43 -8.54 0.12 9.82
N ALA A 44 -9.40 -0.89 9.65
CA ALA A 44 -8.95 -2.24 9.33
C ALA A 44 -8.05 -2.22 8.09
N TYR A 45 -6.86 -2.81 8.20
CA TYR A 45 -5.84 -2.80 7.14
C TYR A 45 -6.40 -3.28 5.80
N GLY A 46 -7.21 -4.34 5.79
CA GLY A 46 -7.85 -4.84 4.57
C GLY A 46 -8.75 -3.82 3.87
N THR A 47 -9.37 -2.90 4.60
CA THR A 47 -10.16 -1.80 4.03
C THR A 47 -9.27 -0.74 3.41
N VAL A 48 -8.17 -0.39 4.07
CA VAL A 48 -7.17 0.56 3.55
C VAL A 48 -6.56 0.04 2.25
N ILE A 49 -6.21 -1.26 2.18
CA ILE A 49 -5.71 -1.88 0.95
C ILE A 49 -6.71 -1.76 -0.19
N LYS A 50 -7.99 -2.09 0.04
CA LYS A 50 -9.02 -1.98 -1.01
C LYS A 50 -9.19 -0.54 -1.51
N MET A 51 -9.12 0.44 -0.61
CA MET A 51 -9.17 1.85 -0.99
C MET A 51 -7.96 2.26 -1.83
N CYS A 52 -6.76 1.84 -1.44
CA CYS A 52 -5.54 2.11 -2.21
C CYS A 52 -5.57 1.45 -3.58
N ASP A 53 -6.02 0.20 -3.68
CA ASP A 53 -6.20 -0.52 -4.95
C ASP A 53 -7.16 0.23 -5.88
N LYS A 54 -8.31 0.65 -5.37
CA LYS A 54 -9.32 1.39 -6.14
C LYS A 54 -8.85 2.77 -6.60
N LEU A 55 -7.96 3.40 -5.82
CA LEU A 55 -7.40 4.72 -6.12
C LEU A 55 -6.07 4.64 -6.87
N ASN A 56 -5.59 3.43 -7.18
CA ASN A 56 -4.28 3.17 -7.78
C ASN A 56 -3.12 3.81 -6.98
N LEU A 57 -3.17 3.66 -5.67
CA LEU A 57 -2.16 4.13 -4.72
C LEU A 57 -1.38 2.95 -4.15
N ASN A 58 -0.10 3.15 -3.89
CA ASN A 58 0.70 2.18 -3.14
C ASN A 58 0.27 2.21 -1.65
N PRO A 59 -0.14 1.08 -1.05
CA PRO A 59 -0.58 1.04 0.34
C PRO A 59 0.51 1.25 1.40
N VAL A 60 1.80 1.26 1.00
CA VAL A 60 2.94 1.46 1.89
C VAL A 60 3.29 2.94 1.99
N ASP A 61 3.46 3.62 0.85
CA ASP A 61 3.90 5.02 0.78
C ASP A 61 2.79 6.00 0.32
N PHE A 62 1.61 5.49 -0.05
CA PHE A 62 0.46 6.24 -0.56
C PHE A 62 0.76 7.08 -1.79
N GLN A 63 1.83 6.76 -2.51
CA GLN A 63 2.15 7.44 -3.77
C GLN A 63 1.25 6.92 -4.89
N PRO A 64 0.78 7.80 -5.80
CA PRO A 64 0.10 7.37 -7.02
C PRO A 64 1.02 6.43 -7.79
N LEU A 65 0.50 5.28 -8.18
CA LEU A 65 1.23 4.34 -9.00
C LEU A 65 1.41 4.97 -10.39
N ASP A 66 2.62 5.44 -10.68
CA ASP A 66 2.97 5.90 -12.02
C ASP A 66 2.76 4.75 -13.02
N GLU A 67 2.03 5.04 -14.10
CA GLU A 67 1.68 4.10 -15.19
C GLU A 67 2.92 3.46 -15.85
N ASN A 68 4.12 4.00 -15.62
CA ASN A 68 5.36 3.63 -16.33
C ASN A 68 6.36 2.77 -15.53
N ALA A 69 6.09 2.38 -14.29
CA ALA A 69 6.99 1.45 -13.58
C ALA A 69 6.59 -0.01 -13.87
N PRO A 70 7.52 -0.86 -14.34
CA PRO A 70 7.22 -2.16 -14.93
C PRO A 70 6.47 -3.04 -13.94
N LEU A 71 5.24 -3.39 -14.33
CA LEU A 71 4.26 -4.16 -13.56
C LEU A 71 4.86 -5.45 -12.95
N GLY A 72 5.83 -6.06 -13.62
CA GLY A 72 6.52 -7.28 -13.16
C GLY A 72 7.25 -7.15 -11.83
N ASN A 73 7.93 -6.03 -11.56
CA ASN A 73 8.61 -5.82 -10.27
C ASN A 73 7.58 -5.55 -9.15
N LYS A 74 6.54 -4.78 -9.48
CA LYS A 74 5.44 -4.43 -8.57
C LYS A 74 4.59 -5.65 -8.15
N LEU A 75 4.40 -6.63 -9.05
CA LEU A 75 3.66 -7.86 -8.74
C LEU A 75 4.44 -8.78 -7.78
N ILE A 76 5.78 -8.83 -7.92
CA ILE A 76 6.65 -9.59 -7.02
C ILE A 76 6.64 -8.96 -5.63
N GLU A 77 6.78 -7.63 -5.53
CA GLU A 77 6.71 -6.87 -4.27
C GLU A 77 5.36 -7.09 -3.55
N ASN A 78 4.26 -7.04 -4.29
CA ASN A 78 2.93 -7.35 -3.74
C ASN A 78 2.80 -8.79 -3.25
N ARG A 79 3.38 -9.77 -3.96
CA ARG A 79 3.37 -11.18 -3.55
C ARG A 79 4.17 -11.40 -2.27
N VAL A 80 5.31 -10.73 -2.12
CA VAL A 80 6.12 -10.78 -0.90
C VAL A 80 5.33 -10.23 0.28
N MET A 81 4.70 -9.06 0.12
CA MET A 81 3.88 -8.45 1.18
C MET A 81 2.65 -9.29 1.55
N LEU A 82 1.95 -9.88 0.57
CA LEU A 82 0.83 -10.81 0.82
C LEU A 82 1.27 -12.07 1.56
N SER A 83 2.49 -12.53 1.34
CA SER A 83 3.05 -13.69 2.04
C SER A 83 3.49 -13.32 3.46
N TYR A 84 4.09 -12.15 3.62
CA TYR A 84 4.56 -11.62 4.91
C TYR A 84 3.42 -11.34 5.90
N THR A 85 2.29 -10.79 5.43
CA THR A 85 1.12 -10.50 6.27
C THR A 85 0.48 -11.76 6.87
N LYS A 86 0.61 -12.92 6.21
CA LYS A 86 0.12 -14.23 6.69
C LYS A 86 0.98 -14.82 7.82
N LEU A 87 2.18 -14.30 8.05
CA LEU A 87 3.09 -14.77 9.08
C LEU A 87 2.76 -14.11 10.43
N ASN A 88 3.01 -14.85 11.51
CA ASN A 88 3.06 -14.33 12.87
C ASN A 88 4.36 -13.52 13.10
N GLN A 89 4.51 -12.92 14.27
CA GLN A 89 5.67 -12.07 14.58
C GLN A 89 7.01 -12.82 14.39
N GLU A 90 7.13 -14.03 14.93
CA GLU A 90 8.35 -14.85 14.79
C GLU A 90 8.70 -15.16 13.33
N GLY A 91 7.69 -15.48 12.51
CA GLY A 91 7.88 -15.74 11.09
C GLY A 91 8.28 -14.49 10.32
N ARG A 92 7.77 -13.32 10.72
CA ARG A 92 8.14 -12.02 10.14
C ARG A 92 9.59 -11.68 10.45
N ASP A 93 10.01 -11.83 11.71
CA ASP A 93 11.37 -11.55 12.15
C ASP A 93 12.38 -12.44 11.38
N LYS A 94 12.12 -13.75 11.27
CA LYS A 94 12.97 -14.67 10.48
C LYS A 94 13.08 -14.31 9.00
N VAL A 95 11.99 -13.83 8.40
CA VAL A 95 12.01 -13.41 6.99
C VAL A 95 12.84 -12.15 6.81
N LEU A 96 12.79 -11.21 7.76
CA LEU A 96 13.62 -10.02 7.74
C LEU A 96 15.10 -10.39 7.87
N ASP A 97 15.45 -11.26 8.82
CA ASP A 97 16.84 -11.73 9.00
C ASP A 97 17.40 -12.34 7.70
N LEU A 98 16.61 -13.21 7.05
CA LEU A 98 16.99 -13.83 5.78
C LEU A 98 17.14 -12.82 4.64
N MET A 99 16.30 -11.78 4.61
CA MET A 99 16.41 -10.71 3.61
C MET A 99 17.71 -9.91 3.81
N GLU A 100 18.08 -9.62 5.06
CA GLU A 100 19.34 -8.96 5.40
C GLU A 100 20.54 -9.82 4.99
N ASP A 101 20.53 -11.11 5.31
CA ASP A 101 21.57 -12.06 4.91
C ASP A 101 21.77 -12.07 3.39
N PHE A 102 20.67 -12.16 2.62
CA PHE A 102 20.76 -12.14 1.17
C PHE A 102 21.24 -10.80 0.59
N ALA A 103 20.93 -9.68 1.25
CA ALA A 103 21.43 -8.37 0.84
C ALA A 103 22.95 -8.25 0.99
N GLN A 104 23.57 -9.00 1.91
CA GLN A 104 25.03 -9.01 2.09
C GLN A 104 25.76 -9.84 1.04
N ILE A 105 25.11 -10.86 0.45
CA ILE A 105 25.74 -11.76 -0.52
C ILE A 105 25.87 -11.08 -1.88
N ASP A 106 27.10 -10.83 -2.32
CA ASP A 106 27.41 -10.13 -3.59
C ASP A 106 26.85 -10.81 -4.86
N LYS A 107 26.58 -12.12 -4.80
CA LYS A 107 25.90 -12.86 -5.87
C LYS A 107 24.47 -12.39 -6.09
N TYR A 108 23.79 -11.93 -5.04
CA TYR A 108 22.37 -11.56 -5.04
C TYR A 108 22.15 -10.04 -5.02
N LYS A 109 23.21 -9.25 -4.83
CA LYS A 109 23.13 -7.78 -4.95
C LYS A 109 22.75 -7.38 -6.38
N ASN A 110 21.81 -6.45 -6.48
CA ASN A 110 21.40 -5.90 -7.77
C ASN A 110 22.54 -5.04 -8.33
N LYS A 111 23.30 -5.62 -9.27
CA LYS A 111 24.33 -4.90 -10.03
C LYS A 111 23.60 -4.04 -11.05
N GLY A 112 23.14 -2.86 -10.64
CA GLY A 112 22.46 -1.93 -11.52
C GLY A 112 23.24 -1.78 -12.83
N LYS A 113 22.56 -1.97 -13.97
CA LYS A 113 23.15 -1.66 -15.28
C LYS A 113 23.59 -0.19 -15.23
N LYS A 114 24.90 0.07 -15.22
CA LYS A 114 25.43 1.40 -15.50
C LYS A 114 24.82 1.86 -16.83
N LYS A 115 24.09 2.97 -16.78
CA LYS A 115 23.76 3.75 -17.97
C LYS A 115 25.04 4.25 -18.62
#